data_AF-A0A357LBY3-F1
#
_entry.id   AF-A0A357LBY3-F1
#
_cell.length_a   1.000
_cell.length_b   1.000
_cell.length_c   1.000
_cell.angle_alpha   90.00
_cell.angle_beta   90.00
_cell.angle_gamma   90.00
#
_symmetry.space_group_name_H-M   'P 1'
#
loop_
_entity.id
_entity.type
_entity.pdbx_description
1 polymer ?
#
loop_
_entity_poly.entity_id
_entity_poly.type
_entity_poly.pdbx_seq_one_letter_code
_entity_poly.pdbx_strand_id
1 'polypeptide(L)'
;MILRRVIDHFRKQEWTAIAIDFLIVVIGVFIGIQVSNLNAERAARVEEARIIDRLHTEFVDLREQTKPRIARIETYARRTGKLIDHIRSGVPPATDSEMRTYLDAVWSNSGLPPAPASYLELINSGSIARLSDPELRAALTRYAQRNEVAAT
;
A
#
# COMPACT_ATOMS: atom_id res chain seq x y z
N MET A 1 21.74 -29.75 -70.01
CA MET A 1 21.41 -28.53 -69.23
C MET A 1 20.24 -28.68 -68.26
N ILE A 2 19.57 -29.83 -68.17
CA ILE A 2 18.51 -30.09 -67.18
C ILE A 2 19.10 -30.45 -65.79
N LEU A 3 20.22 -31.17 -65.75
CA LEU A 3 20.88 -31.60 -64.52
C LEU A 3 21.29 -30.44 -63.60
N ARG A 4 21.76 -29.33 -64.19
CA ARG A 4 22.16 -28.12 -63.44
C ARG A 4 20.95 -27.44 -62.78
N ARG A 5 19.80 -27.44 -63.47
CA ARG A 5 18.55 -26.83 -63.01
C ARG A 5 17.87 -27.64 -61.89
N VAL A 6 18.10 -28.96 -61.87
CA VAL A 6 17.62 -29.87 -60.82
C VAL A 6 18.47 -29.73 -59.54
N ILE A 7 19.80 -29.67 -59.67
CA ILE A 7 20.72 -29.44 -58.54
C ILE A 7 20.46 -28.08 -57.87
N ASP A 8 20.20 -27.03 -58.66
CA ASP A 8 19.83 -25.70 -58.12
C ASP A 8 18.49 -25.69 -57.38
N HIS A 9 17.54 -26.57 -57.76
CA HIS A 9 16.25 -26.71 -57.08
C HIS A 9 16.37 -27.45 -55.74
N PHE A 10 17.16 -28.52 -55.70
CA PHE A 10 17.45 -29.25 -54.46
C PHE A 10 18.20 -28.37 -53.46
N ARG A 11 19.20 -27.60 -53.90
CA ARG A 11 19.95 -26.68 -53.02
C ARG A 11 19.08 -25.55 -52.44
N LYS A 12 18.04 -25.11 -53.18
CA LYS A 12 17.03 -24.16 -52.70
C LYS A 12 16.05 -24.77 -51.71
N GLN A 13 15.61 -26.02 -51.93
CA GLN A 13 14.72 -26.72 -50.99
C GLN A 13 15.38 -26.95 -49.64
N GLU A 14 16.65 -27.39 -49.60
CA GLU A 14 17.40 -27.56 -48.34
C GLU A 14 17.54 -26.24 -47.57
N TRP A 15 17.85 -25.13 -48.25
CA TRP A 15 17.90 -23.81 -47.61
C TRP A 15 16.55 -23.33 -47.09
N THR A 16 15.46 -23.70 -47.78
CA THR A 16 14.09 -23.36 -47.36
C THR A 16 13.70 -24.17 -46.11
N ALA A 17 14.07 -25.45 -46.05
CA ALA A 17 13.87 -26.29 -44.87
C ALA A 17 14.64 -25.74 -43.65
N ILE A 18 15.93 -25.41 -43.81
CA ILE A 18 16.74 -24.81 -42.74
C ILE A 18 16.15 -23.48 -42.26
N ALA A 19 15.65 -22.64 -43.18
CA ALA A 19 15.02 -21.38 -42.81
C ALA A 19 13.71 -21.57 -42.03
N ILE A 20 12.90 -22.57 -42.41
CA ILE A 20 11.67 -22.93 -41.69
C ILE A 20 12.01 -23.46 -40.29
N ASP A 21 13.00 -24.35 -40.16
CA ASP A 21 13.42 -24.91 -38.87
C ASP A 21 13.92 -23.80 -37.93
N PHE A 22 14.73 -22.87 -38.45
CA PHE A 22 15.18 -21.70 -37.69
C PHE A 22 14.01 -20.81 -37.27
N LEU A 23 13.06 -20.54 -38.17
CA LEU A 23 11.89 -19.72 -37.88
C LEU A 23 11.02 -20.37 -36.78
N ILE A 24 10.81 -21.69 -36.82
CA ILE A 24 10.07 -22.42 -35.79
C ILE A 24 10.76 -22.28 -34.43
N VAL A 25 12.09 -22.43 -34.36
CA VAL A 25 12.85 -22.26 -33.11
C VAL A 25 12.72 -20.84 -32.57
N VAL A 26 12.87 -19.82 -33.42
CA VAL A 26 12.74 -18.41 -33.02
C VAL A 26 11.32 -18.10 -32.53
N ILE A 27 10.30 -18.58 -33.23
CA ILE A 27 8.89 -18.45 -32.81
C ILE A 27 8.67 -19.18 -31.49
N GLY A 28 9.25 -20.36 -31.30
CA GLY A 28 9.17 -21.12 -30.06
C GLY A 28 9.75 -20.35 -28.87
N VAL A 29 10.95 -19.79 -29.02
CA VAL A 29 11.58 -18.95 -27.98
C VAL A 29 10.76 -17.68 -27.72
N PHE A 30 10.26 -17.04 -28.79
CA PHE A 30 9.43 -15.85 -28.67
C PHE A 30 8.15 -16.14 -27.88
N ILE A 31 7.40 -17.18 -28.24
CA ILE A 31 6.20 -17.61 -27.51
C ILE A 31 6.54 -17.97 -26.06
N GLY A 32 7.65 -18.68 -25.83
CA GLY A 32 8.11 -19.02 -24.47
C GLY A 32 8.30 -17.79 -23.59
N ILE A 33 8.96 -16.75 -24.12
CA ILE A 33 9.14 -15.46 -23.42
C ILE A 33 7.79 -14.78 -23.21
N GLN A 34 6.92 -14.74 -24.23
CA GLN A 34 5.61 -14.10 -24.13
C GLN A 34 4.72 -14.76 -23.06
N VAL A 35 4.68 -16.09 -22.99
CA VAL A 35 3.95 -16.82 -21.95
C VAL A 35 4.54 -16.57 -20.57
N SER A 36 5.87 -16.52 -20.46
CA SER A 36 6.55 -16.22 -19.20
C SER A 36 6.22 -14.81 -18.69
N ASN A 37 6.26 -13.81 -19.57
CA ASN A 37 5.90 -12.42 -19.25
C ASN A 37 4.43 -12.32 -18.83
N LEU A 38 3.51 -12.96 -19.57
CA LEU A 38 2.09 -12.97 -19.22
C LEU A 38 1.84 -13.62 -17.85
N ASN A 39 2.57 -14.69 -17.53
CA ASN A 39 2.48 -15.33 -16.22
C ASN A 39 3.00 -14.40 -15.10
N ALA A 40 4.13 -13.73 -15.33
CA ALA A 40 4.69 -12.76 -14.38
C ALA A 40 3.73 -11.58 -14.13
N GLU A 41 3.14 -11.01 -15.17
CA GLU A 41 2.14 -9.93 -15.02
C GLU A 41 0.88 -10.41 -14.28
N ARG A 42 0.41 -11.63 -14.55
CA ARG A 42 -0.73 -12.22 -13.82
C ARG A 42 -0.40 -12.38 -12.34
N ALA A 43 0.77 -12.90 -12.01
CA ALA A 43 1.23 -13.02 -10.63
C ALA A 43 1.33 -11.64 -9.93
N ALA A 44 1.88 -10.63 -10.62
CA ALA A 44 1.95 -9.26 -10.12
C ALA A 44 0.56 -8.66 -9.83
N ARG A 45 -0.41 -8.86 -10.73
CA ARG A 45 -1.81 -8.41 -10.53
C ARG A 45 -2.48 -9.08 -9.33
N VAL A 46 -2.25 -10.38 -9.13
CA VAL A 46 -2.78 -11.12 -7.97
C VAL A 46 -2.15 -10.61 -6.66
N GLU A 47 -0.85 -10.35 -6.66
CA GLU A 47 -0.16 -9.80 -5.50
C GLU A 47 -0.68 -8.40 -5.16
N GLU A 48 -0.80 -7.54 -6.16
CA GLU A 48 -1.36 -6.20 -6.01
C GLU A 48 -2.77 -6.24 -5.41
N ALA A 49 -3.66 -7.09 -5.95
CA ALA A 49 -5.01 -7.24 -5.42
C ALA A 49 -5.03 -7.68 -3.95
N ARG A 50 -4.14 -8.60 -3.55
CA ARG A 50 -4.01 -9.03 -2.15
C ARG A 50 -3.55 -7.89 -1.24
N ILE A 51 -2.56 -7.11 -1.69
CA ILE A 51 -2.06 -5.95 -0.94
C ILE A 51 -3.18 -4.90 -0.77
N ILE A 52 -3.93 -4.61 -1.82
CA ILE A 52 -5.04 -3.65 -1.80
C ILE A 52 -6.13 -4.10 -0.83
N ASP A 53 -6.52 -5.39 -0.87
CA ASP A 53 -7.52 -5.95 0.05
C ASP A 53 -7.09 -5.87 1.51
N ARG A 54 -5.82 -6.20 1.78
CA ARG A 54 -5.23 -6.06 3.12
C ARG A 54 -5.21 -4.61 3.59
N LEU A 55 -4.74 -3.68 2.75
CA LEU A 55 -4.75 -2.25 3.04
C LEU A 55 -6.16 -1.78 3.36
N HIS A 56 -7.13 -2.12 2.53
CA HIS A 56 -8.52 -1.73 2.71
C HIS A 56 -9.05 -2.20 4.07
N THR A 57 -8.84 -3.46 4.42
CA THR A 57 -9.25 -4.02 5.70
C THR A 57 -8.60 -3.29 6.87
N GLU A 58 -7.27 -3.10 6.83
CA GLU A 58 -6.55 -2.42 7.91
C GLU A 58 -6.98 -0.94 8.06
N PHE A 59 -7.27 -0.23 6.96
CA PHE A 59 -7.78 1.15 7.00
C PHE A 59 -9.22 1.24 7.51
N VAL A 60 -10.08 0.26 7.20
CA VAL A 60 -11.44 0.17 7.77
C VAL A 60 -11.34 -0.02 9.27
N ASP A 61 -10.50 -0.94 9.74
CA ASP A 61 -10.27 -1.16 11.17
C ASP A 61 -9.70 0.07 11.87
N LEU A 62 -8.72 0.73 11.24
CA LEU A 62 -8.15 1.98 11.76
C LEU A 62 -9.22 3.06 11.93
N ARG A 63 -10.13 3.18 10.96
CA ARG A 63 -11.25 4.13 11.02
C ARG A 63 -12.18 3.81 12.18
N GLU A 64 -12.57 2.54 12.35
CA GLU A 64 -13.44 2.14 13.46
C GLU A 64 -12.78 2.35 14.84
N GLN A 65 -11.48 2.09 14.96
CA GLN A 65 -10.71 2.38 16.18
C GLN A 65 -10.57 3.87 16.48
N THR A 66 -10.64 4.72 15.45
CA THR A 66 -10.49 6.18 15.59
C THR A 66 -11.81 6.85 16.04
N LYS A 67 -12.98 6.34 15.65
CA LYS A 67 -14.29 6.90 16.03
C LYS A 67 -14.46 7.14 17.54
N PRO A 68 -14.26 6.16 18.45
CA PRO A 68 -14.45 6.38 19.88
C PRO A 68 -13.39 7.32 20.49
N ARG A 69 -12.26 7.55 19.82
CA ARG A 69 -11.21 8.45 20.31
C ARG A 69 -11.62 9.91 20.24
N ILE A 70 -12.40 10.32 19.24
CA ILE A 70 -12.89 11.70 19.13
C ILE A 70 -13.70 12.06 20.38
N ALA A 71 -14.65 11.20 20.78
CA ALA A 71 -15.46 11.41 21.98
C ALA A 71 -14.61 11.44 23.27
N ARG A 72 -13.53 10.65 23.33
CA ARG A 72 -12.56 10.69 24.44
C ARG A 72 -11.79 12.01 24.49
N ILE A 73 -11.26 12.47 23.35
CA ILE A 73 -10.54 13.74 23.25
C ILE A 73 -11.42 14.91 23.70
N GLU A 74 -12.66 14.97 23.24
CA GLU A 74 -13.60 16.01 23.69
C GLU A 74 -13.85 15.95 25.20
N THR A 75 -13.95 14.74 25.76
CA THR A 75 -14.15 14.54 27.19
C THR A 75 -12.93 15.01 27.99
N TYR A 76 -11.72 14.71 27.53
CA TYR A 76 -10.49 15.19 28.16
C TYR A 76 -10.33 16.71 28.04
N ALA A 77 -10.66 17.30 26.88
CA ALA A 77 -10.65 18.74 26.69
C ALA A 77 -11.61 19.44 27.66
N ARG A 78 -12.85 18.93 27.80
CA ARG A 78 -13.82 19.45 28.78
C ARG A 78 -13.32 19.35 30.23
N ARG A 79 -12.74 18.22 30.62
CA ARG A 79 -12.21 18.00 31.98
C ARG A 79 -11.02 18.89 32.28
N THR A 80 -10.12 19.06 31.31
CA THR A 80 -8.98 19.98 31.41
C THR A 80 -9.46 21.43 31.53
N GLY A 81 -10.50 21.81 30.78
CA GLY A 81 -11.14 23.13 30.92
C GLY A 81 -11.65 23.39 32.33
N LYS A 82 -12.36 22.43 32.93
CA LYS A 82 -12.81 22.54 34.33
C LYS A 82 -11.64 22.68 35.32
N LEU A 83 -10.54 21.96 35.10
CA LEU A 83 -9.34 22.12 35.93
C LEU A 83 -8.79 23.55 35.87
N ILE A 84 -8.71 24.11 34.66
CA ILE A 84 -8.24 25.49 34.44
C ILE A 84 -9.17 26.48 35.16
N ASP A 85 -10.48 26.26 35.13
CA ASP A 85 -11.45 27.12 35.83
C ASP A 85 -11.26 27.07 37.35
N HIS A 86 -11.01 25.89 37.93
CA HIS A 86 -10.66 25.73 39.35
C HIS A 86 -9.35 26.43 39.72
N ILE A 87 -8.33 26.33 38.87
CA ILE A 87 -7.05 27.04 39.07
C ILE A 87 -7.25 28.56 39.03
N ARG A 88 -8.04 29.07 38.07
CA ARG A 88 -8.29 30.51 37.91
C ARG A 88 -9.14 31.10 39.04
N SER A 89 -10.13 30.36 39.51
CA SER A 89 -11.00 30.79 40.61
C SER A 89 -10.33 30.66 41.98
N GLY A 90 -9.28 29.84 42.10
CA GLY A 90 -8.63 29.51 43.38
C GLY A 90 -9.50 28.62 44.29
N VAL A 91 -10.65 28.15 43.81
CA VAL A 91 -11.56 27.28 44.56
C VAL A 91 -11.34 25.84 44.07
N PRO A 92 -10.85 24.94 44.94
CA PRO A 92 -10.65 23.55 44.55
C PRO A 92 -11.98 22.85 44.26
N PRO A 93 -11.97 21.75 43.49
CA PRO A 93 -13.12 20.87 43.33
C PRO A 93 -13.67 20.42 44.70
N ALA A 94 -14.96 20.11 44.75
CA ALA A 94 -15.64 19.78 46.01
C ALA A 94 -15.14 18.46 46.62
N THR A 95 -14.58 17.58 45.79
CA THR A 95 -14.07 16.27 46.22
C THR A 95 -12.72 15.93 45.60
N ASP A 96 -11.92 15.15 46.33
CA ASP A 96 -10.67 14.59 45.83
C ASP A 96 -10.87 13.72 44.57
N SER A 97 -12.03 13.06 44.45
CA SER A 97 -12.37 12.25 43.28
C SER A 97 -12.52 13.10 42.00
N GLU A 98 -13.16 14.27 42.11
CA GLU A 98 -13.25 15.22 41.00
C GLU A 98 -11.88 15.77 40.63
N MET A 99 -11.06 16.14 41.63
CA MET A 99 -9.69 16.60 41.40
C MET A 99 -8.86 15.55 40.65
N ARG A 100 -8.90 14.28 41.07
CA ARG A 100 -8.22 13.18 40.36
C ARG A 100 -8.72 13.02 38.93
N THR A 101 -10.04 13.08 38.73
CA THR A 101 -10.65 12.98 37.39
C THR A 101 -10.16 14.07 36.44
N TYR A 102 -9.94 15.28 36.96
CA TYR A 102 -9.42 16.40 36.19
C TYR A 102 -7.91 16.28 35.92
N LEU A 103 -7.13 15.86 36.91
CA LEU A 103 -5.69 15.63 36.75
C LEU A 103 -5.39 14.49 35.78
N ASP A 104 -6.12 13.39 35.84
CA ASP A 104 -5.98 12.25 34.92
C ASP A 104 -6.23 12.66 33.46
N ALA A 105 -7.13 13.62 33.24
CA ALA A 105 -7.43 14.12 31.90
C ALA A 105 -6.26 14.89 31.27
N VAL A 106 -5.37 15.48 32.07
CA VAL A 106 -4.18 16.21 31.59
C VAL A 106 -3.14 15.24 31.00
N TRP A 107 -2.96 14.08 31.63
CA TRP A 107 -2.02 13.06 31.16
C TRP A 107 -2.59 12.13 30.08
N SER A 108 -3.91 12.12 29.91
CA SER A 108 -4.60 11.24 28.95
C SER A 108 -4.48 11.75 27.52
N ASN A 109 -3.25 11.84 26.98
CA ASN A 109 -3.05 12.11 25.56
C ASN A 109 -3.16 10.79 24.78
N SER A 110 -4.26 10.60 24.08
CA SER A 110 -4.41 9.47 23.15
C SER A 110 -3.87 9.90 21.78
N GLY A 111 -2.57 9.66 21.53
CA GLY A 111 -1.96 9.90 20.22
C GLY A 111 -2.69 9.17 19.09
N LEU A 112 -2.44 9.58 17.84
CA LEU A 112 -3.02 8.90 16.69
C LEU A 112 -2.66 7.41 16.71
N PRO A 113 -3.58 6.51 16.32
CA PRO A 113 -3.23 5.12 16.15
C PRO A 113 -2.09 4.99 15.13
N PRO A 114 -1.17 4.03 15.33
CA PRO A 114 -0.06 3.82 14.41
C PRO A 114 -0.58 3.52 13.01
N ALA A 115 0.24 3.86 12.01
CA ALA A 115 -0.07 3.52 10.64
C ALA A 115 -0.19 1.99 10.47
N PRO A 116 -1.06 1.52 9.56
CA PRO A 116 -1.20 0.09 9.29
C PRO A 116 0.13 -0.58 8.92
N ALA A 117 0.33 -1.83 9.32
CA ALA A 117 1.58 -2.55 9.06
C ALA A 117 1.82 -2.74 7.56
N SER A 118 0.76 -3.05 6.80
CA SER A 118 0.81 -3.16 5.34
C SER A 118 1.28 -1.88 4.66
N TYR A 119 0.83 -0.75 5.20
CA TYR A 119 1.18 0.55 4.72
C TYR A 119 2.67 0.87 4.98
N LEU A 120 3.14 0.62 6.21
CA LEU A 120 4.55 0.84 6.56
C LEU A 120 5.49 -0.02 5.71
N GLU A 121 5.12 -1.27 5.47
CA GLU A 121 5.87 -2.17 4.60
C GLU A 121 5.96 -1.62 3.17
N LEU A 122 4.85 -1.12 2.60
CA LEU A 122 4.82 -0.54 1.26
C LEU A 122 5.69 0.70 1.10
N ILE A 123 5.69 1.58 2.10
CA ILE A 123 6.51 2.80 2.08
C ILE A 123 7.98 2.44 2.26
N ASN A 124 8.32 1.64 3.27
CA ASN A 124 9.71 1.31 3.61
C ASN A 124 10.40 0.49 2.52
N SER A 125 9.64 -0.35 1.79
CA SER A 125 10.16 -1.13 0.68
C SER A 125 10.17 -0.38 -0.67
N GLY A 126 9.61 0.83 -0.73
CA GLY A 126 9.39 1.57 -1.99
C GLY A 126 8.37 0.91 -2.93
N SER A 127 7.66 -0.12 -2.46
CA SER A 127 6.73 -0.92 -3.25
C SER A 127 5.47 -0.16 -3.66
N ILE A 128 5.20 0.99 -3.04
CA ILE A 128 4.11 1.88 -3.44
C ILE A 128 4.17 2.27 -4.93
N ALA A 129 5.37 2.38 -5.52
CA ALA A 129 5.53 2.68 -6.94
C ALA A 129 5.02 1.56 -7.87
N ARG A 130 4.95 0.32 -7.36
CA ARG A 130 4.47 -0.87 -8.09
C ARG A 130 2.96 -0.98 -8.17
N LEU A 131 2.22 -0.17 -7.41
CA LEU A 131 0.78 -0.09 -7.53
C LEU A 131 0.41 0.55 -8.88
N SER A 132 -0.49 -0.11 -9.60
CA SER A 132 -0.98 0.27 -10.92
C SER A 132 -1.86 1.52 -10.86
N ASP A 133 -2.61 1.70 -9.77
CA ASP A 133 -3.53 2.83 -9.59
C ASP A 133 -2.78 4.12 -9.14
N PRO A 134 -2.72 5.17 -9.97
CA PRO A 134 -2.05 6.42 -9.63
C PRO A 134 -2.77 7.20 -8.52
N GLU A 135 -4.10 7.12 -8.42
CA GLU A 135 -4.86 7.81 -7.39
C GLU A 135 -4.64 7.18 -6.02
N LEU A 136 -4.63 5.85 -5.95
CA LEU A 136 -4.30 5.11 -4.73
C LEU A 136 -2.89 5.46 -4.24
N ARG A 137 -1.89 5.48 -5.13
CA ARG A 137 -0.52 5.89 -4.78
C ARG A 137 -0.48 7.31 -4.20
N ALA A 138 -1.18 8.25 -4.84
CA ALA A 138 -1.24 9.62 -4.37
C ALA A 138 -1.93 9.73 -2.99
N ALA A 139 -3.00 8.96 -2.77
CA ALA A 139 -3.71 8.92 -1.49
C ALA A 139 -2.82 8.37 -0.36
N LEU A 140 -2.11 7.26 -0.60
CA LEU A 140 -1.19 6.64 0.36
C LEU A 140 0.02 7.54 0.67
N THR A 141 0.50 8.30 -0.32
CA THR A 141 1.58 9.28 -0.13
C THR A 141 1.11 10.46 0.72
N ARG A 142 -0.09 10.99 0.48
CA ARG A 142 -0.68 12.06 1.32
C ARG A 142 -0.91 11.60 2.76
N TYR A 143 -1.28 10.34 2.95
CA TYR A 143 -1.40 9.75 4.28
C TYR A 143 -0.04 9.73 5.01
N ALA A 144 1.07 9.44 4.29
CA ALA A 144 2.44 9.47 4.83
C ALA A 144 2.76 10.84 5.42
N GLN A 145 2.58 11.88 4.60
CA GLN A 145 2.90 13.26 4.94
C GLN A 145 2.12 13.74 6.16
N ARG A 146 0.85 13.33 6.30
CA ARG A 146 0.02 13.69 7.45
C ARG A 146 0.46 12.99 8.73
N ASN A 147 0.86 11.72 8.65
CA ASN A 147 1.31 10.96 9.81
C ASN A 147 2.70 11.39 10.31
N GLU A 148 3.64 11.74 9.42
CA GLU A 148 4.95 12.28 9.84
C GLU A 148 4.81 13.59 10.61
N VAL A 149 3.94 14.49 10.14
CA VAL A 149 3.64 15.76 10.82
C VAL A 149 3.00 15.53 12.20
N ALA A 150 2.19 14.48 12.35
CA ALA A 150 1.55 14.15 13.62
C ALA A 150 2.45 13.41 14.62
N ALA A 151 3.60 12.89 14.16
CA ALA A 151 4.58 12.21 15.00
C ALA A 151 5.67 13.15 15.54
N THR A 152 5.71 14.41 15.06
CA THR A 152 6.65 15.46 15.47
C THR A 152 6.00 16.41 16.47
#